data_AF-A0A7J9WLB0-F1
#
_entry.id   AF-A0A7J9WLB0-F1
#
_cell.length_a   1.000
_cell.length_b   1.000
_cell.length_c   1.000
_cell.angle_alpha   90.00
_cell.angle_beta   90.00
_cell.angle_gamma   90.00
#
_symmetry.space_group_name_H-M   'P 1'
#
loop_
_entity.id
_entity.type
_entity.pdbx_description
1 polymer ?
#
loop_
_entity_poly.entity_id
_entity_poly.type
_entity_poly.pdbx_seq_one_letter_code
_entity_poly.pdbx_strand_id
1 'polypeptide(L)' 'MAKSKFERTKPHLNIGTIGHIDHGKTTLTAAITNVLHKQNPDVAFTPFDQI' A
#
# COMPACT_ATOMS: atom_id res chain seq x y z
N MET A 1 -8.03 -4.72 23.00
CA MET A 1 -7.10 -5.81 22.65
C MET A 1 -5.78 -5.18 22.24
N ALA A 2 -4.65 -5.63 22.80
CA ALA A 2 -3.34 -5.09 22.43
C ALA A 2 -3.06 -5.38 20.94
N LYS A 3 -2.59 -4.38 20.18
CA LYS A 3 -2.14 -4.61 18.80
C LYS A 3 -1.07 -5.70 18.82
N SER A 4 -1.25 -6.73 18.01
CA SER A 4 -0.22 -7.75 17.76
C SER A 4 1.07 -7.05 17.36
N LYS A 5 2.20 -7.49 17.92
CA LYS A 5 3.52 -6.98 17.52
C LYS A 5 3.76 -7.42 16.06
N PHE A 6 4.01 -6.44 15.18
CA PHE A 6 4.33 -6.72 13.79
C PHE A 6 5.73 -7.33 13.69
N GLU A 7 5.82 -8.60 13.33
CA GLU A 7 7.09 -9.31 13.16
C GLU A 7 7.61 -9.17 11.73
N ARG A 8 8.78 -8.53 11.57
CA ARG A 8 9.40 -8.19 10.28
C ARG A 8 10.25 -9.35 9.73
N THR A 9 9.63 -10.49 9.46
CA THR A 9 10.33 -11.68 8.93
C THR A 9 10.43 -11.72 7.40
N LYS A 10 9.62 -10.91 6.70
CA LYS A 10 9.59 -10.85 5.24
C LYS A 10 10.60 -9.82 4.69
N PRO A 11 11.18 -10.05 3.50
CA PRO A 11 11.97 -9.02 2.80
C PRO A 11 11.19 -7.73 2.65
N HIS A 12 11.79 -6.61 3.03
CA HIS A 12 11.18 -5.29 2.90
C HIS A 12 11.47 -4.74 1.50
N LEU A 13 10.44 -4.21 0.85
CA LEU A 13 10.56 -3.56 -0.46
C LEU A 13 9.97 -2.16 -0.39
N ASN A 14 10.72 -1.19 -0.89
CA ASN A 14 10.22 0.18 -1.09
C ASN A 14 9.75 0.31 -2.54
N ILE A 15 8.57 0.90 -2.73
CA ILE A 15 7.98 1.13 -4.06
C ILE A 15 7.76 2.63 -4.24
N GLY A 16 8.12 3.15 -5.41
CA GLY A 16 7.85 4.54 -5.80
C GLY A 16 7.29 4.60 -7.22
N THR A 17 6.21 5.37 -7.41
CA THR A 17 5.60 5.64 -8.72
C THR A 17 6.12 6.95 -9.28
N ILE A 18 6.83 6.92 -10.41
CA ILE A 18 7.42 8.10 -11.09
C ILE A 18 6.86 8.27 -12.51
N GLY A 19 6.80 9.49 -13.03
CA GLY A 19 6.30 9.79 -14.39
C GLY A 19 5.55 11.12 -14.52
N HIS A 20 5.18 11.49 -15.75
CA HIS A 20 4.50 12.74 -16.09
C HIS A 20 3.16 12.91 -15.37
N ILE A 21 2.68 14.15 -15.23
CA ILE A 21 1.36 14.44 -14.64
C ILE A 21 0.25 13.71 -15.41
N ASP A 22 -0.84 13.38 -14.74
CA ASP A 22 -2.01 12.66 -15.28
C ASP A 22 -1.79 11.22 -15.77
N HIS A 23 -0.58 10.65 -15.60
CA HIS A 23 -0.32 9.24 -15.93
C HIS A 23 -0.78 8.25 -14.83
N GLY A 24 -1.64 8.66 -13.90
CA GLY A 24 -2.27 7.75 -12.93
C GLY A 24 -1.37 7.21 -11.82
N LYS A 25 -0.26 7.87 -11.48
CA LYS A 25 0.67 7.45 -10.40
C LYS A 25 -0.03 7.29 -9.04
N THR A 26 -0.80 8.30 -8.62
CA THR A 26 -1.59 8.29 -7.38
C THR A 26 -2.63 7.16 -7.41
N THR A 27 -3.29 6.95 -8.55
CA THR A 27 -4.25 5.85 -8.77
C THR A 27 -3.59 4.49 -8.62
N LEU A 28 -2.40 4.32 -9.21
CA LEU A 28 -1.65 3.07 -9.12
C LEU A 28 -1.23 2.77 -7.68
N THR A 29 -0.76 3.76 -6.92
CA THR A 29 -0.39 3.58 -5.52
C THR A 29 -1.59 3.15 -4.66
N ALA A 30 -2.74 3.80 -4.81
CA ALA A 30 -3.97 3.40 -4.10
C ALA A 30 -4.45 2.00 -4.52
N ALA A 31 -4.33 1.63 -5.80
CA ALA A 31 -4.71 0.32 -6.28
C ALA A 31 -3.83 -0.80 -5.71
N ILE A 32 -2.51 -0.57 -5.60
CA ILE A 32 -1.57 -1.53 -4.99
C ILE A 32 -1.96 -1.83 -3.55
N THR A 33 -2.18 -0.80 -2.72
CA THR A 33 -2.54 -1.01 -1.30
C THR A 33 -3.92 -1.67 -1.15
N ASN A 34 -4.88 -1.35 -2.02
CA ASN A 34 -6.22 -1.96 -2.03
C ASN A 34 -6.16 -3.46 -2.35
N VAL A 35 -5.44 -3.84 -3.41
CA VAL A 35 -5.31 -5.25 -3.82
C VAL A 35 -4.60 -6.07 -2.73
N LEU A 36 -3.54 -5.52 -2.13
CA LEU A 36 -2.84 -6.19 -1.04
C LEU A 36 -3.73 -6.36 0.21
N HIS A 37 -4.51 -5.34 0.57
CA HIS A 37 -5.49 -5.44 1.67
C HIS A 37 -6.57 -6.49 1.40
N LYS A 38 -7.06 -6.58 0.15
CA LYS A 38 -8.03 -7.62 -0.24
C LYS A 38 -7.47 -9.03 -0.13
N GLN A 39 -6.16 -9.21 -0.36
CA GLN A 39 -5.49 -10.51 -0.22
C GLN A 39 -5.12 -10.82 1.24
N ASN A 40 -4.76 -9.80 2.01
CA ASN A 40 -4.40 -9.91 3.41
C ASN A 40 -4.97 -8.72 4.20
N PRO A 41 -6.08 -8.90 4.95
CA PRO A 41 -6.72 -7.83 5.71
C PRO A 41 -5.83 -7.15 6.76
N ASP A 42 -4.72 -7.78 7.16
CA ASP A 42 -3.73 -7.17 8.07
C ASP A 42 -2.86 -6.10 7.39
N VAL A 43 -2.89 -6.00 6.05
CA VAL A 43 -2.20 -4.94 5.30
C VAL A 43 -3.06 -3.70 5.30
N ALA A 44 -2.49 -2.54 5.65
CA ALA A 44 -3.20 -1.28 5.59
C ALA A 44 -3.52 -0.88 4.13
N PHE A 45 -4.77 -0.53 3.88
CA PHE A 45 -5.21 0.14 2.66
C PHE A 45 -5.12 1.67 2.85
N THR A 46 -4.60 2.36 1.84
CA THR A 46 -4.61 3.84 1.79
C THR A 46 -5.45 4.29 0.59
N PRO A 47 -6.58 4.98 0.81
CA PRO A 47 -7.44 5.44 -0.28
C PRO A 47 -6.79 6.58 -1.07
N PHE A 48 -7.27 6.79 -2.30
CA PHE A 48 -6.67 7.71 -3.28
C PHE A 48 -6.49 9.13 -2.76
N ASP A 49 -7.45 9.64 -2.00
CA ASP A 49 -7.47 10.97 -1.39
C ASP A 49 -6.47 11.13 -0.22
N GLN A 50 -5.83 10.05 0.21
CA GLN A 50 -4.85 10.00 1.30
C GLN A 50 -3.45 9.56 0.83
N ILE A 51 -3.22 9.48 -0.48
CA ILE A 51 -1.89 9.28 -1.11
C ILE A 51 -1.27 10.63 -1.42
#